data_AF-A0A7X4CXV0-F1
#
_entry.id   AF-A0A7X4CXV0-F1
#
_cell.length_a   1.000
_cell.length_b   1.000
_cell.length_c   1.000
_cell.angle_alpha   90.00
_cell.angle_beta   90.00
_cell.angle_gamma   90.00
#
_symmetry.space_group_name_H-M   'P 1'
#
loop_
_entity.id
_entity.type
_entity.pdbx_description
1 polymer ?
#
loop_
_entity_poly.entity_id
_entity_poly.type
_entity_poly.pdbx_seq_one_letter_code
_entity_poly.pdbx_strand_id
1 'polypeptide(L)'
;MDRTLKSLSLILSYPTQELTAGMQEIGDILDTDRRLSGATRRSLRQLVQELRARDIYDLEEQYVSLFDRSRTLSLNLFEHVHGESRDRGGAMVSLLETYRAGGFDLATTELPDHLPV
;
A
#
# COMPACT_ATOMS: atom_id res chain seq x y z
N MET A 1 2.36 -2.09 -16.79
CA MET A 1 2.13 -1.85 -15.36
C MET A 1 3.16 -0.84 -14.88
N ASP A 2 2.73 0.23 -14.22
CA ASP A 2 3.64 1.26 -13.71
C ASP A 2 4.43 0.70 -12.52
N ARG A 3 5.74 0.48 -12.71
CA ARG A 3 6.58 -0.17 -11.70
C ARG A 3 6.71 0.67 -10.42
N THR A 4 6.67 1.99 -10.53
CA THR A 4 6.76 2.90 -9.38
C THR A 4 5.51 2.80 -8.53
N LEU A 5 4.32 2.80 -9.14
CA LEU A 5 3.07 2.62 -8.41
C LEU A 5 3.03 1.25 -7.74
N LYS A 6 3.46 0.18 -8.42
CA LYS A 6 3.58 -1.15 -7.83
C LYS A 6 4.55 -1.16 -6.63
N SER A 7 5.71 -0.51 -6.76
CA SER A 7 6.68 -0.39 -5.67
C SER A 7 6.12 0.34 -4.45
N LEU A 8 5.33 1.41 -4.66
CA LEU A 8 4.65 2.12 -3.57
C LEU A 8 3.58 1.25 -2.90
N SER A 9 2.80 0.50 -3.70
CA SER A 9 1.84 -0.52 -3.19
C SER A 9 2.52 -1.51 -2.26
N LEU A 10 3.65 -2.06 -2.69
CA LEU A 10 4.40 -3.06 -1.93
C LEU A 10 4.98 -2.48 -0.62
N ILE A 11 5.40 -1.22 -0.59
CA ILE A 11 5.85 -0.55 0.64
C ILE A 11 4.70 -0.40 1.66
N LEU A 12 3.47 -0.26 1.18
CA LEU A 12 2.27 -0.13 2.01
C LEU A 12 1.61 -1.47 2.32
N SER A 13 2.15 -2.58 1.85
CA SER A 13 1.61 -3.92 2.13
C SER A 13 2.12 -4.46 3.46
N TYR A 14 1.39 -5.42 4.03
CA TYR A 14 1.82 -6.12 5.23
C TYR A 14 3.22 -6.73 5.01
N PRO A 15 4.19 -6.49 5.92
CA PRO A 15 5.56 -6.93 5.73
C PRO A 15 5.64 -8.46 5.80
N THR A 16 6.30 -9.06 4.82
CA THR A 16 6.61 -10.50 4.80
C THR A 16 8.10 -10.68 4.54
N GLN A 17 8.65 -11.85 4.87
CA GLN A 17 10.07 -12.13 4.61
C GLN A 17 10.43 -11.99 3.12
N GLU A 18 9.53 -12.40 2.22
CA GLU A 18 9.71 -12.25 0.77
C GLU A 18 9.74 -10.78 0.36
N LEU A 19 8.78 -9.99 0.86
CA LEU A 19 8.71 -8.56 0.57
C LEU A 19 9.94 -7.82 1.11
N THR A 20 10.36 -8.12 2.33
CA THR A 20 11.57 -7.56 2.96
C THR A 20 12.83 -7.90 2.17
N ALA A 21 12.95 -9.13 1.66
CA ALA A 21 14.06 -9.52 0.80
C ALA A 21 14.08 -8.75 -0.55
N GLY A 22 12.90 -8.39 -1.07
CA GLY A 22 12.73 -7.60 -2.30
C GLY A 22 12.93 -6.09 -2.14
N MET A 23 13.10 -5.57 -0.92
CA MET A 23 13.16 -4.12 -0.65
C MET A 23 14.26 -3.40 -1.44
N GLN A 24 15.41 -4.03 -1.67
CA GLN A 24 16.47 -3.41 -2.46
C GLN A 24 16.02 -3.12 -3.91
N GLU A 25 15.35 -4.08 -4.57
CA GLU A 25 14.84 -3.89 -5.93
C GLU A 25 13.76 -2.81 -5.97
N ILE A 26 12.88 -2.79 -4.97
CA ILE A 26 11.84 -1.75 -4.82
C ILE A 26 12.49 -0.36 -4.73
N GLY A 27 13.53 -0.22 -3.91
CA GLY A 27 14.27 1.04 -3.78
C GLY A 27 14.93 1.50 -5.07
N ASP A 28 15.52 0.58 -5.84
CA ASP A 28 16.18 0.88 -7.10
C ASP A 28 15.17 1.38 -8.15
N ILE A 29 13.98 0.77 -8.23
CA ILE A 29 12.90 1.23 -9.11
C ILE A 29 12.51 2.67 -8.76
N LEU A 30 12.26 2.96 -7.49
CA LEU A 30 11.84 4.28 -7.03
C LEU A 30 12.90 5.36 -7.29
N ASP A 31 14.18 5.02 -7.20
CA ASP A 31 15.26 5.99 -7.41
C ASP A 31 15.41 6.43 -8.88
N THR A 32 15.06 5.54 -9.81
CA THR A 32 15.13 5.80 -11.25
C THR A 32 13.97 6.65 -11.78
N ASP A 33 12.85 6.74 -11.04
CA ASP A 33 11.67 7.48 -11.49
C ASP A 33 11.85 9.00 -11.32
N ARG A 34 11.92 9.71 -12.44
CA ARG A 34 12.09 11.17 -12.49
C ARG A 34 10.82 11.96 -12.16
N ARG A 35 9.65 11.31 -12.11
CA ARG A 35 8.41 11.93 -11.60
C ARG A 35 8.52 12.26 -10.11
N LEU A 36 9.37 11.53 -9.38
CA LEU A 36 9.66 11.77 -7.98
C LEU A 36 10.75 12.83 -7.81
N SER A 37 10.48 13.82 -6.96
CA SER A 37 11.46 14.84 -6.60
C SER A 37 12.72 14.19 -6.00
N GLY A 38 13.87 14.86 -6.11
CA GLY A 38 15.10 14.36 -5.49
C GLY A 38 14.97 14.21 -3.97
N ALA A 39 14.14 15.04 -3.31
CA ALA A 39 13.86 14.91 -1.88
C ALA A 39 13.03 13.66 -1.58
N THR A 40 11.95 13.44 -2.34
CA THR A 40 11.09 12.27 -2.20
C THR A 40 11.87 10.97 -2.39
N ARG A 41 12.73 10.89 -3.41
CA ARG A 41 13.58 9.71 -3.65
C ARG A 41 14.54 9.42 -2.49
N ARG A 42 15.11 10.46 -1.86
CA ARG A 42 15.96 10.28 -0.66
C ARG A 42 15.16 9.74 0.53
N SER A 43 13.98 10.29 0.79
CA SER A 43 13.12 9.82 1.88
C SER A 43 12.66 8.38 1.67
N LEU A 44 12.26 8.02 0.44
CA LEU A 44 11.89 6.64 0.10
C LEU A 44 13.07 5.69 0.22
N ARG A 45 14.26 6.10 -0.19
CA ARG A 45 15.47 5.28 -0.02
C ARG A 45 15.75 5.01 1.45
N GLN A 46 15.63 6.01 2.31
CA GLN A 46 15.80 5.81 3.75
C GLN A 46 14.77 4.81 4.29
N LEU A 47 13.49 4.98 3.96
CA LEU A 47 12.44 4.06 4.37
C LEU A 47 12.73 2.62 3.91
N VAL A 48 13.10 2.44 2.64
CA VAL A 48 13.45 1.11 2.10
C VAL A 48 14.61 0.47 2.85
N GLN A 49 15.64 1.24 3.24
CA GLN A 49 16.75 0.70 4.03
C GLN A 49 16.30 0.31 5.44
N GLU A 50 15.41 1.09 6.06
CA GLU A 50 14.85 0.74 7.37
C GLU A 50 14.00 -0.53 7.31
N LEU A 51 13.13 -0.66 6.31
CA LEU A 51 12.29 -1.84 6.09
C LEU A 51 13.13 -3.09 5.80
N ARG A 52 14.28 -2.93 5.13
CA ARG A 52 15.20 -4.05 4.83
C ARG A 52 15.97 -4.52 6.07
N ALA A 53 16.33 -3.62 6.98
CA ALA A 53 17.30 -3.89 8.03
C ALA A 53 16.69 -4.30 9.38
N ARG A 54 15.40 -4.00 9.61
CA ARG A 54 14.70 -4.32 10.86
C ARG A 54 14.32 -5.80 10.95
N ASP A 55 14.13 -6.26 12.18
CA ASP A 55 13.54 -7.58 12.43
C ASP A 55 12.11 -7.63 11.88
N ILE A 56 11.70 -8.79 11.37
CA ILE A 56 10.39 -8.94 10.74
C ILE A 56 9.24 -8.73 11.74
N TYR A 57 9.37 -9.21 12.97
CA TYR A 57 8.32 -9.08 13.97
C TYR A 57 8.14 -7.63 14.41
N ASP A 58 9.24 -6.87 14.50
CA ASP A 58 9.18 -5.42 14.76
C ASP A 58 8.45 -4.68 13.63
N LEU A 59 8.70 -5.07 12.37
CA LEU A 59 8.04 -4.48 11.20
C LEU A 59 6.54 -4.80 11.18
N GLU A 60 6.18 -6.05 11.45
CA GLU A 60 4.79 -6.51 11.55
C GLU A 60 4.04 -5.75 12.66
N GLU A 61 4.64 -5.62 13.85
CA GLU A 61 4.06 -4.85 14.95
C GLU A 61 3.89 -3.37 14.58
N GLN A 62 4.92 -2.77 13.97
CA GLN A 62 4.86 -1.37 13.55
C GLN A 62 3.76 -1.15 12.50
N TYR A 63 3.62 -2.07 11.53
CA TYR A 63 2.58 -2.01 10.51
C TYR A 63 1.19 -2.01 11.13
N VAL A 64 0.90 -3.01 11.97
CA VAL A 64 -0.41 -3.13 12.65
C VAL A 64 -0.66 -1.91 13.54
N SER A 65 0.36 -1.45 14.27
CA SER A 65 0.22 -0.29 15.12
C SER A 65 -0.05 1.00 14.35
N LEU A 66 0.47 1.11 13.13
CA LEU A 66 0.34 2.32 12.31
C LEU A 66 -0.99 2.32 11.55
N PHE A 67 -1.34 1.22 10.88
CA PHE A 67 -2.43 1.18 9.92
C PHE A 67 -3.72 0.55 10.47
N ASP A 68 -3.62 -0.47 11.34
CA ASP A 68 -4.80 -1.27 11.73
C ASP A 68 -5.42 -0.82 13.05
N ARG A 69 -4.69 -0.05 13.87
CA ARG A 69 -5.18 0.42 15.18
C ARG A 69 -5.93 1.74 15.16
N SER A 70 -5.88 2.50 14.05
CA SER A 70 -6.57 3.79 13.95
C SER A 70 -7.21 4.00 12.59
N ARG A 71 -8.46 4.46 12.62
CA ARG A 71 -9.22 4.87 11.43
C ARG A 71 -8.52 5.98 10.65
N THR A 72 -7.80 6.89 11.32
CA THR A 72 -7.15 8.04 10.66
C THR A 72 -5.95 7.68 9.80
N LEU A 73 -5.41 6.47 9.98
CA LEU A 73 -4.27 5.97 9.21
C LEU A 73 -4.61 4.69 8.44
N SER A 74 -5.83 4.16 8.57
CA SER A 74 -6.29 2.99 7.85
C SER A 74 -5.99 3.06 6.35
N LEU A 75 -5.56 1.94 5.77
CA LEU A 75 -5.34 1.85 4.32
C LEU A 75 -6.63 1.59 3.53
N ASN A 76 -7.77 1.45 4.22
CA ASN A 76 -9.09 1.31 3.59
C ASN A 76 -9.66 2.68 3.30
N LEU A 77 -9.74 3.05 2.02
CA LEU A 77 -10.15 4.39 1.59
C LEU A 77 -11.51 4.80 2.15
N PHE A 78 -12.47 3.86 2.23
CA PHE A 78 -13.81 4.20 2.69
C PHE A 78 -13.96 4.35 4.21
N GLU A 79 -12.98 3.92 5.01
CA GLU A 79 -12.99 4.23 6.45
C GLU A 79 -12.86 5.73 6.72
N HIS A 80 -12.14 6.45 5.86
CA HIS A 80 -11.95 7.90 5.92
C HIS A 80 -13.15 8.67 5.37
N VAL A 81 -13.80 8.13 4.33
CA VAL A 81 -14.86 8.84 3.58
C VAL A 81 -16.26 8.56 4.15
N HIS A 82 -16.58 7.30 4.44
CA HIS A 82 -17.93 6.86 4.80
C HIS A 82 -18.06 6.37 6.25
N GLY A 83 -16.95 6.02 6.91
CA GLY A 83 -16.97 5.49 8.26
C GLY A 83 -17.90 4.29 8.43
N GLU A 84 -18.81 4.33 9.43
CA GLU A 84 -19.82 3.29 9.66
C GLU A 84 -21.13 3.53 8.89
N SER A 85 -21.16 4.49 7.96
CA SER A 85 -22.36 4.76 7.17
C SER A 85 -22.77 3.54 6.34
N ARG A 86 -24.08 3.32 6.22
CA ARG A 86 -24.68 2.34 5.32
C ARG A 86 -24.25 2.56 3.86
N ASP A 87 -23.80 3.76 3.53
CA ASP A 87 -23.30 4.14 2.21
C ASP A 87 -22.00 3.41 1.81
N ARG A 88 -21.24 2.87 2.79
CA ARG A 88 -20.00 2.12 2.52
C ARG A 88 -20.25 0.92 1.60
N GLY A 89 -21.34 0.19 1.81
CA GLY A 89 -21.67 -0.98 0.99
C GLY A 89 -21.92 -0.61 -0.48
N GLY A 90 -22.64 0.49 -0.72
CA GLY A 90 -22.89 0.99 -2.08
C GLY A 90 -21.61 1.47 -2.77
N ALA A 91 -20.74 2.19 -2.04
CA ALA A 91 -19.44 2.63 -2.54
C ALA A 91 -18.54 1.44 -2.93
N MET A 92 -18.55 0.36 -2.15
CA MET A 92 -17.79 -0.86 -2.44
C MET A 92 -18.21 -1.53 -3.76
N VAL A 93 -19.53 -1.64 -4.00
CA VAL A 93 -20.07 -2.19 -5.24
C VAL A 93 -19.67 -1.31 -6.43
N SER A 94 -19.82 0.00 -6.30
CA SER A 94 -19.45 0.94 -7.36
C SER A 94 -17.95 0.88 -7.71
N LEU A 95 -17.10 0.70 -6.71
CA LEU A 95 -15.66 0.53 -6.93
C LEU A 95 -15.34 -0.78 -7.66
N LEU A 96 -15.98 -1.88 -7.30
CA LEU A 96 -15.85 -3.16 -8.02
C LEU A 96 -16.31 -3.05 -9.48
N GLU A 97 -17.42 -2.37 -9.73
CA GLU A 97 -17.89 -2.10 -11.09
C GLU A 97 -16.89 -1.26 -11.88
N THR A 98 -16.24 -0.29 -11.23
CA THR A 98 -15.20 0.54 -11.84
C THR A 98 -13.99 -0.30 -12.26
N TYR A 99 -13.51 -1.21 -11.40
CA TYR A 99 -12.42 -2.13 -11.76
C TYR A 99 -12.80 -3.03 -12.94
N ARG A 100 -14.00 -3.63 -12.90
CA ARG A 100 -14.52 -4.49 -13.97
C ARG A 100 -14.67 -3.74 -15.30
N ALA A 101 -15.14 -2.50 -15.26
CA ALA A 101 -15.23 -1.64 -16.44
C ALA A 101 -13.83 -1.34 -17.03
N GLY A 102 -12.80 -1.29 -16.19
CA GLY A 102 -11.39 -1.22 -16.58
C GLY A 102 -10.78 -2.54 -17.04
N GLY A 103 -11.53 -3.65 -17.03
CA GLY A 103 -11.06 -4.99 -17.38
C GLY A 103 -10.27 -5.69 -16.28
N PHE A 104 -10.34 -5.21 -15.04
CA PHE A 104 -9.72 -5.83 -13.87
C PHE A 104 -10.75 -6.63 -13.08
N ASP A 105 -10.49 -7.93 -12.93
CA ASP A 105 -11.20 -8.76 -11.96
C ASP A 105 -10.31 -8.94 -10.74
N LEU A 106 -10.71 -8.32 -9.61
CA LEU A 106 -9.93 -8.34 -8.39
C LEU A 106 -9.97 -9.73 -7.77
N ALA A 107 -8.91 -10.51 -8.01
CA ALA A 107 -8.68 -11.80 -7.38
C ALA A 107 -7.92 -11.66 -6.06
N THR A 108 -8.37 -10.76 -5.18
CA THR A 108 -7.77 -10.54 -3.85
C THR A 108 -8.77 -10.91 -2.75
N THR A 109 -8.26 -11.36 -1.61
CA THR A 109 -9.03 -11.57 -0.39
C THR A 109 -9.29 -10.26 0.35
N GLU A 110 -8.58 -9.20 -0.02
CA GLU A 110 -8.74 -7.86 0.55
C GLU A 110 -9.97 -7.13 -0.01
N LEU A 111 -10.44 -6.14 0.74
CA LEU A 111 -11.49 -5.26 0.26
C LEU A 111 -10.99 -4.44 -0.95
N PRO A 112 -11.86 -4.12 -1.92
CA PRO A 112 -11.45 -3.41 -3.13
C PRO A 112 -11.03 -1.95 -2.86
N ASP A 113 -11.33 -1.42 -1.67
CA ASP A 113 -10.90 -0.10 -1.21
C ASP A 113 -9.57 -0.11 -0.42
N HIS A 114 -8.93 -1.28 -0.28
CA HIS A 114 -7.61 -1.39 0.32
C HIS A 114 -6.54 -0.84 -0.64
N LEU A 115 -5.84 0.21 -0.22
CA LEU A 115 -4.95 1.00 -1.08
C LEU A 115 -3.81 0.21 -1.77
N PRO A 116 -3.18 -0.81 -1.15
CA PRO A 116 -2.14 -1.61 -1.79
C PRO A 116 -2.60 -2.56 -2.92
N VAL A 117 -3.91 -2.69 -3.17
CA VAL A 117 -4.50 -3.61 -4.19
C VAL A 117 -4.26 -3.15 -5.63
#